data_AF-A0A957JNB2-F1
#
_entry.id   AF-A0A957JNB2-F1
#
_cell.length_a   1.000
_cell.length_b   1.000
_cell.length_c   1.000
_cell.angle_alpha   90.00
_cell.angle_beta   90.00
_cell.angle_gamma   90.00
#
_symmetry.space_group_name_H-M   'P 1'
#
loop_
_entity.id
_entity.type
_entity.pdbx_description
1 polymer ?
#
loop_
_entity_poly.entity_id
_entity_poly.type
_entity_poly.pdbx_seq_one_letter_code
_entity_poly.pdbx_strand_id
1 'polypeptide(L)' 'EIDEQDVTIGHEASVSKVGEEQLFYLMSRGIDEETANTMIVNGFIEPLVKELPMEYAIEMNRLIQLQMEGSIG' A
#
# COMPACT_ATOMS: atom_id res chain seq x y z
N GLU A 1 -12.11 0.45 24.74
CA GLU A 1 -13.28 0.70 25.61
C GLU A 1 -13.68 2.14 25.39
N ILE A 2 -14.96 2.40 25.11
CA ILE A 2 -15.48 3.76 24.87
C ILE A 2 -16.61 3.99 25.88
N ASP A 3 -16.48 5.05 26.68
CA ASP A 3 -17.34 5.39 27.83
C ASP A 3 -18.44 6.41 27.50
N GLU A 4 -18.75 6.64 26.22
CA GLU A 4 -19.71 7.67 25.79
C GLU A 4 -20.96 7.08 25.10
N GLN A 5 -22.14 7.66 25.37
CA GLN A 5 -23.43 7.07 24.97
C GLN A 5 -23.81 7.31 23.51
N ASP A 6 -23.20 8.28 22.84
CA ASP A 6 -23.55 8.66 21.47
C ASP A 6 -22.30 8.75 20.58
N VAL A 7 -21.84 7.59 20.12
CA VAL A 7 -20.67 7.47 19.23
C VAL A 7 -20.96 6.50 18.09
N THR A 8 -20.53 6.88 16.88
CA THR A 8 -20.54 6.00 15.70
C THR A 8 -19.10 5.58 15.41
N ILE A 9 -18.84 4.28 15.50
CA ILE A 9 -17.50 3.71 15.25
C ILE A 9 -17.61 2.72 14.08
N GLY A 10 -16.76 2.91 13.07
CA GLY A 10 -16.51 1.92 12.02
C GLY A 10 -15.15 1.28 12.24
N HIS A 11 -15.09 -0.05 12.36
CA HIS A 11 -13.83 -0.78 12.32
C HIS A 11 -13.76 -1.55 11.01
N GLU A 12 -12.90 -1.10 10.10
CA GLU A 12 -12.60 -1.80 8.86
C GLU A 12 -11.14 -2.23 8.90
N ALA A 13 -10.92 -3.54 8.92
CA ALA A 13 -9.60 -4.15 8.86
C ALA A 13 -9.61 -5.16 7.71
N SER A 14 -8.94 -4.80 6.62
CA SER A 14 -8.83 -5.65 5.43
C SER A 14 -7.39 -6.14 5.29
N VAL A 15 -7.19 -7.44 5.45
CA VAL A 15 -5.91 -8.10 5.14
C VAL A 15 -5.99 -8.54 3.68
N SER A 16 -5.43 -7.75 2.77
CA SER A 16 -5.33 -8.13 1.36
C SER A 16 -3.93 -8.63 1.07
N LYS A 17 -3.80 -9.86 0.57
CA LYS A 17 -2.61 -10.25 -0.17
C LYS A 17 -2.53 -9.42 -1.45
N VAL A 18 -1.33 -9.24 -2.00
CA VAL A 18 -1.19 -8.69 -3.36
C VAL A 18 -2.11 -9.50 -4.27
N GLY A 19 -3.01 -8.82 -4.98
CA GLY A 19 -3.99 -9.48 -5.82
C GLY A 19 -3.27 -10.26 -6.91
N GLU A 20 -3.23 -11.59 -6.81
CA GLU A 20 -2.57 -12.45 -7.80
C GLU A 20 -3.10 -12.20 -9.22
N GLU A 21 -4.39 -11.85 -9.35
CA GLU A 21 -4.99 -11.44 -10.62
C GLU A 21 -4.43 -10.12 -11.16
N GLN A 22 -4.19 -9.13 -10.29
CA GLN A 22 -3.60 -7.84 -10.68
C GLN A 22 -2.13 -8.02 -11.07
N LEU A 23 -1.39 -8.83 -10.31
CA LEU A 23 0.00 -9.18 -10.60
C LEU A 23 0.10 -9.91 -11.95
N PHE A 24 -0.72 -10.94 -12.16
CA PHE A 24 -0.80 -11.68 -13.41
C PHE A 24 -1.17 -10.75 -14.58
N TYR A 25 -2.12 -9.84 -14.39
CA TYR A 25 -2.52 -8.88 -15.42
C TYR A 25 -1.38 -7.94 -15.82
N LEU A 26 -0.66 -7.37 -14.85
CA LEU A 26 0.49 -6.50 -15.10
C LEU A 26 1.63 -7.28 -15.79
N MET A 27 1.94 -8.48 -15.31
CA MET A 27 2.93 -9.36 -15.93
C MET A 27 2.55 -9.79 -17.34
N SER A 28 1.26 -10.04 -17.62
CA SER A 28 0.77 -10.36 -18.97
C SER A 28 0.99 -9.22 -19.97
N ARG A 29 1.17 -7.98 -19.47
CA ARG A 29 1.51 -6.79 -20.27
C ARG A 29 3.02 -6.56 -20.40
N GLY A 30 3.83 -7.50 -19.92
CA GLY A 30 5.29 -7.46 -20.01
C GLY A 30 5.98 -6.64 -18.91
N ILE A 31 5.27 -6.32 -17.83
CA ILE A 31 5.85 -5.70 -16.63
C ILE A 31 6.47 -6.83 -15.80
N ASP A 32 7.71 -6.66 -15.35
CA ASP A 32 8.34 -7.64 -14.46
C ASP A 32 7.62 -7.72 -13.11
N GLU A 33 7.72 -8.88 -12.46
CA GLU A 33 7.03 -9.17 -11.21
C GLU A 33 7.38 -8.17 -10.10
N GLU A 34 8.64 -7.75 -10.01
CA GLU A 34 9.12 -6.79 -9.01
C GLU A 34 8.49 -5.40 -9.20
N THR A 35 8.49 -4.90 -10.43
CA THR A 35 7.86 -3.64 -10.81
C THR A 35 6.35 -3.71 -10.63
N ALA A 36 5.72 -4.82 -11.02
CA ALA A 36 4.28 -5.01 -10.86
C ALA A 36 3.87 -5.02 -9.37
N ASN A 37 4.63 -5.70 -8.51
CA ASN A 37 4.43 -5.66 -7.06
C ASN A 37 4.60 -4.24 -6.51
N THR A 38 5.63 -3.53 -6.95
CA THR A 38 5.88 -2.13 -6.55
C THR A 38 4.73 -1.21 -6.97
N MET A 39 4.19 -1.37 -8.17
CA MET A 39 3.05 -0.60 -8.64
C MET A 39 1.79 -0.86 -7.80
N ILE A 40 1.51 -2.12 -7.44
CA ILE A 40 0.35 -2.47 -6.63
C ILE A 40 0.47 -1.89 -5.22
N VAL A 41 1.64 -2.05 -4.58
CA VAL A 41 1.90 -1.51 -3.24
C VAL A 41 1.82 0.02 -3.24
N ASN A 42 2.42 0.68 -4.23
CA ASN A 42 2.36 2.13 -4.38
C ASN A 42 0.92 2.64 -4.56
N GLY A 43 0.10 1.95 -5.36
CA GLY A 43 -1.31 2.31 -5.52
C GLY A 43 -2.13 2.13 -4.24
N PHE A 44 -1.79 1.14 -3.40
CA PHE A 44 -2.44 0.92 -2.10
C PHE A 44 -2.12 2.03 -1.09
N ILE A 45 -0.88 2.49 -1.03
CA ILE A 45 -0.43 3.54 -0.10
C ILE A 45 -0.69 4.96 -0.61
N GLU A 46 -0.92 5.16 -1.91
CA GLU A 46 -1.08 6.48 -2.53
C GLU A 46 -2.09 7.39 -1.81
N PRO A 47 -3.27 6.91 -1.37
CA PRO A 47 -4.22 7.75 -0.64
C PRO A 47 -3.64 8.24 0.69
N LEU A 48 -2.86 7.41 1.39
CA LEU A 48 -2.22 7.78 2.65
C LEU A 48 -1.10 8.80 2.43
N VAL A 49 -0.27 8.59 1.41
CA VAL A 49 0.85 9.48 1.10
C VAL A 49 0.36 10.87 0.68
N LYS A 50 -0.79 10.96 -0.01
CA LYS A 50 -1.40 12.23 -0.42
C LYS A 50 -1.90 13.10 0.74
N GLU A 51 -2.21 12.51 1.89
CA GLU A 51 -2.63 13.24 3.09
C GLU A 51 -1.46 13.77 3.91
N LEU A 52 -0.23 13.35 3.59
CA LEU A 52 0.97 13.79 4.32
C LEU A 52 1.55 15.09 3.75
N PRO A 53 2.15 15.94 4.60
CA PRO A 53 2.98 17.04 4.13
C PRO A 53 4.11 16.54 3.21
N MET A 54 4.46 17.34 2.21
CA MET A 54 5.39 16.96 1.13
C MET A 54 6.71 16.36 1.64
N GLU A 55 7.29 16.93 2.70
CA GLU A 55 8.53 16.46 3.31
C GLU A 55 8.44 15.03 3.84
N TYR A 56 7.30 14.64 4.42
CA TYR A 56 7.07 13.29 4.94
C TYR A 56 6.67 12.32 3.83
N ALA A 57 5.94 12.79 2.83
CA ALA A 57 5.57 11.98 1.66
C ALA A 57 6.81 11.48 0.91
N ILE A 58 7.83 12.34 0.75
CA ILE A 58 9.09 11.98 0.10
C ILE A 58 9.84 10.91 0.91
N GLU A 59 9.97 11.11 2.23
CA GLU A 59 10.67 10.15 3.10
C GLU A 59 9.94 8.80 3.16
N MET A 60 8.61 8.82 3.22
CA MET A 60 7.78 7.62 3.26
C MET A 60 7.93 6.77 1.99
N ASN A 61 7.90 7.39 0.80
CA ASN A 61 8.14 6.70 -0.46
C ASN A 61 9.52 6.02 -0.49
N ARG A 62 10.55 6.69 0.04
CA ARG A 62 11.91 6.14 0.13
C ARG A 62 11.98 4.94 1.06
N LEU A 63 11.37 5.03 2.24
CA LEU A 63 11.33 3.93 3.21
C LEU A 63 10.63 2.70 2.64
N ILE A 64 9.55 2.89 1.88
CA ILE A 64 8.79 1.80 1.28
C ILE A 64 9.63 1.09 0.21
N GLN A 65 10.31 1.83 -0.67
CA GLN A 65 11.24 1.24 -1.65
C GLN A 65 12.32 0.39 -0.97
N LEU A 66 12.95 0.90 0.09
CA LEU A 66 13.97 0.17 0.86
C LEU A 66 13.43 -1.11 1.49
N GLN A 67 12.19 -1.11 1.98
CA GLN A 67 11.56 -2.31 2.53
C GLN A 67 11.24 -3.33 1.43
N MET A 68 10.85 -2.88 0.24
CA MET A 68 10.52 -3.75 -0.89
C MET A 68 11.75 -4.47 -1.45
N GLU A 69 12.89 -3.76 -1.59
CA GLU A 69 14.17 -4.37 -2.00
C GLU A 69 14.62 -5.51 -1.05
N GLY A 70 14.23 -5.46 0.23
CA GLY A 70 14.60 -6.45 1.25
C GLY A 70 13.57 -7.55 1.50
N SER A 71 12.37 -7.49 0.92
CA SER A 71 11.25 -8.40 1.21
C SER A 71 10.82 -9.26 0.02
N ILE A 72 11.32 -8.98 -1.19
CA ILE A 72 11.14 -9.83 -2.37
C ILE A 72 12.32 -10.81 -2.41
N GLY A 73 12.17 -11.94 -1.71
CA GLY A 73 13.14 -13.04 -1.63
C GLY A 73 12.47 -14.35 -1.27
#